data_AF-A0A3P7Y7N6-F1
#
_entry.id   AF-A0A3P7Y7N6-F1
#
_cell.length_a   1.000
_cell.length_b   1.000
_cell.length_c   1.000
_cell.angle_alpha   90.00
_cell.angle_beta   90.00
_cell.angle_gamma   90.00
#
_symmetry.space_group_name_H-M   'P 1'
#
loop_
_entity.id
_entity.type
_entity.pdbx_description
1 polymer ?
#
loop_
_entity_poly.entity_id
_entity_poly.type
_entity_poly.pdbx_seq_one_letter_code
_entity_poly.pdbx_strand_id
1 'polypeptide(L)'
;MYDKVTKKGKTSAAYESSDDVVGVNTRSLVSVVLVLFLLMFVVHATYVTSNAYSHPSVVLQSSTSTGERVIMDDFREAYHWLSENTADDARVMSWWDYGYQIAGMANRTTLVDNNTWNNSHIALVGKAMASTEPVAYEIMRELDVDYVLVIFGGVIGYSGDDINKFLWMVRIAEGEHPKEIKESNYFTESGEYSVGAQASETMLNCLMYKMSYYRFADVRMGYNQDGFDRTRGYVIGKKDITLEYIEEAFTSENWLVRIYKVKHPENRPVVKKSERQIVVDSKKVAKGKNKRGVFRNKPEVKKGVKLAA
;
A
#
# COMPACT_ATOMS: atom_id res chain seq x y z
N MET A 1 -76.30 35.26 83.90
CA MET A 1 -75.91 36.56 83.31
C MET A 1 -74.87 36.32 82.22
N TYR A 2 -74.85 37.19 81.21
CA TYR A 2 -74.14 37.06 79.93
C TYR A 2 -72.66 36.63 79.95
N ASP A 3 -72.36 35.54 79.22
CA ASP A 3 -71.56 35.49 77.97
C ASP A 3 -70.32 36.41 77.78
N LYS A 4 -69.13 35.79 77.57
CA LYS A 4 -68.39 35.87 76.28
C LYS A 4 -67.22 34.88 76.13
N VAL A 5 -67.43 33.92 75.20
CA VAL A 5 -66.51 33.35 74.17
C VAL A 5 -65.08 33.95 74.13
N THR A 6 -63.98 33.16 74.12
CA THR A 6 -63.41 32.53 72.88
C THR A 6 -62.78 31.12 73.00
N LYS A 7 -63.14 30.25 72.02
CA LYS A 7 -62.40 29.05 71.54
C LYS A 7 -61.00 29.43 70.98
N LYS A 8 -59.98 28.61 70.73
CA LYS A 8 -59.69 27.14 70.61
C LYS A 8 -58.34 26.89 71.35
N GLY A 9 -57.74 25.69 71.49
CA GLY A 9 -58.05 24.31 71.08
C GLY A 9 -56.75 23.50 70.93
N LYS A 10 -56.74 22.18 71.22
CA LYS A 10 -55.59 21.26 70.99
C LYS A 10 -55.87 20.37 69.77
N THR A 11 -54.88 20.16 68.91
CA THR A 11 -54.91 19.11 67.87
C THR A 11 -53.56 18.46 67.67
N SER A 12 -53.60 17.12 67.70
CA SER A 12 -52.72 16.11 67.10
C SER A 12 -51.48 16.53 66.30
N ALA A 13 -50.41 15.77 66.51
CA ALA A 13 -49.22 15.74 65.66
C ALA A 13 -49.56 15.59 64.17
N ALA A 14 -48.92 16.43 63.35
CA ALA A 14 -48.72 16.19 61.94
C ALA A 14 -47.20 16.22 61.69
N TYR A 15 -46.63 15.06 61.37
CA TYR A 15 -45.39 14.99 60.62
C TYR A 15 -45.74 15.46 59.20
N GLU A 16 -45.66 16.76 58.92
CA GLU A 16 -45.67 17.22 57.53
C GLU A 16 -44.33 16.86 56.91
N SER A 17 -44.35 15.79 56.11
CA SER A 17 -43.22 15.34 55.33
C SER A 17 -42.80 16.43 54.34
N SER A 18 -41.55 16.82 54.45
CA SER A 18 -40.76 17.58 53.48
C SER A 18 -41.02 17.19 52.02
N ASP A 19 -40.99 18.19 51.14
CA ASP A 19 -40.46 18.12 49.78
C ASP A 19 -40.93 16.98 48.88
N ASP A 20 -42.09 17.15 48.23
CA ASP A 20 -42.45 16.37 47.04
C ASP A 20 -43.22 17.20 46.01
N VAL A 21 -42.62 18.32 45.59
CA VAL A 21 -43.16 19.30 44.61
C VAL A 21 -43.27 18.73 43.18
N VAL A 22 -42.74 17.53 42.93
CA VAL A 22 -42.75 16.86 41.62
C VAL A 22 -43.84 15.78 41.61
N GLY A 23 -45.03 16.13 41.13
CA GLY A 23 -46.20 15.24 41.12
C GLY A 23 -45.96 13.90 40.42
N VAL A 24 -46.63 12.84 40.89
CA VAL A 24 -46.44 11.45 40.43
C VAL A 24 -46.53 11.30 38.89
N ASN A 25 -47.37 12.11 38.23
CA ASN A 25 -47.52 12.12 36.78
C ASN A 25 -46.26 12.60 36.03
N THR A 26 -45.54 13.59 36.55
CA THR A 26 -44.30 14.08 35.91
C THR A 26 -43.15 13.10 36.15
N ARG A 27 -43.09 12.45 37.32
CA ARG A 27 -42.15 11.34 37.58
C ARG A 27 -42.37 10.19 36.59
N SER A 28 -43.62 9.76 36.40
CA SER A 28 -44.00 8.72 35.44
C SER A 28 -43.63 9.11 34.00
N LEU A 29 -43.95 10.35 33.57
CA LEU A 29 -43.60 10.86 32.25
C LEU A 29 -42.09 10.84 31.99
N VAL A 30 -41.28 11.31 32.95
CA VAL A 30 -39.81 11.27 32.85
C VAL A 30 -39.30 9.82 32.76
N SER A 31 -39.87 8.89 33.53
CA SER A 31 -39.53 7.46 33.44
C SER A 31 -39.85 6.86 32.07
N VAL A 32 -41.01 7.16 31.48
CA VAL A 32 -41.38 6.68 30.14
C VAL A 32 -40.46 7.26 29.07
N VAL A 33 -40.17 8.57 29.13
CA VAL A 33 -39.25 9.24 28.20
C VAL A 33 -37.83 8.65 28.32
N LEU A 34 -37.35 8.38 29.53
CA LEU A 34 -36.06 7.73 29.77
C LEU A 34 -36.01 6.32 29.17
N VAL A 35 -37.07 5.51 29.36
CA VAL A 35 -37.16 4.17 28.76
C VAL A 35 -37.16 4.24 27.22
N LEU A 36 -37.87 5.20 26.62
CA LEU A 36 -37.84 5.41 25.16
C LEU A 36 -36.44 5.81 24.66
N PHE A 37 -35.71 6.66 25.38
CA PHE A 37 -34.32 6.98 25.04
C PHE A 37 -33.38 5.78 25.18
N LEU A 38 -33.56 4.93 26.21
CA LEU A 38 -32.78 3.71 26.36
C LEU A 38 -33.05 2.70 25.24
N LEU A 39 -34.31 2.55 24.80
CA LEU A 39 -34.67 1.72 23.64
C LEU A 39 -34.09 2.28 22.34
N MET A 40 -34.17 3.60 22.13
CA MET A 40 -33.54 4.27 20.99
C MET A 40 -32.01 4.07 20.99
N PHE A 41 -31.37 4.17 22.16
CA PHE A 41 -29.93 3.92 22.31
C PHE A 41 -29.55 2.48 21.95
N VAL A 42 -30.33 1.47 22.39
CA VAL A 42 -30.08 0.07 22.00
C VAL A 42 -30.19 -0.11 20.49
N VAL A 43 -31.26 0.40 19.86
CA VAL A 43 -31.43 0.32 18.40
C VAL A 43 -30.28 1.03 17.67
N HIS A 44 -29.88 2.22 18.12
CA HIS A 44 -28.76 2.97 17.55
C HIS A 44 -27.44 2.21 17.69
N ALA A 45 -27.11 1.73 18.88
CA ALA A 45 -25.88 0.98 19.15
C ALA A 45 -25.81 -0.31 18.32
N THR A 46 -26.90 -1.07 18.22
CA THR A 46 -26.99 -2.25 17.35
C THR A 46 -26.81 -1.90 15.88
N TYR A 47 -27.48 -0.87 15.38
CA TYR A 47 -27.37 -0.43 13.98
C TYR A 47 -25.96 0.05 13.62
N VAL A 48 -25.35 0.88 14.46
CA VAL A 48 -23.98 1.39 14.24
C VAL A 48 -22.95 0.25 14.35
N THR A 49 -23.09 -0.65 15.32
CA THR A 49 -22.20 -1.81 15.45
C THR A 49 -22.28 -2.71 14.23
N SER A 50 -23.49 -3.00 13.73
CA SER A 50 -23.71 -3.87 12.58
C SER A 50 -23.23 -3.28 11.24
N ASN A 51 -23.29 -1.96 11.05
CA ASN A 51 -23.02 -1.32 9.76
C ASN A 51 -21.68 -0.59 9.67
N ALA A 52 -21.13 -0.09 10.78
CA ALA A 52 -19.90 0.71 10.78
C ALA A 52 -18.70 -0.02 11.41
N TYR A 53 -18.89 -0.73 12.52
CA TYR A 53 -17.78 -1.39 13.23
C TYR A 53 -17.55 -2.85 12.83
N SER A 54 -18.57 -3.55 12.33
CA SER A 54 -18.48 -4.96 11.92
C SER A 54 -17.95 -5.13 10.49
N HIS A 55 -16.79 -4.53 10.19
CA HIS A 55 -16.16 -4.58 8.87
C HIS A 55 -14.70 -5.06 8.97
N PRO A 56 -14.33 -6.24 8.43
CA PRO A 56 -12.96 -6.75 8.50
C PRO A 56 -12.01 -5.95 7.59
N SER A 57 -10.78 -5.71 8.05
CA SER A 57 -9.75 -4.98 7.29
C SER A 57 -8.80 -5.89 6.48
N VAL A 58 -8.75 -7.19 6.81
CA VAL A 58 -7.91 -8.21 6.14
C VAL A 58 -8.57 -8.73 4.86
N VAL A 59 -9.90 -8.78 4.86
CA VAL A 59 -10.70 -9.35 3.77
C VAL A 59 -11.63 -8.26 3.28
N LEU A 60 -11.42 -7.76 2.07
CA LEU A 60 -12.22 -6.67 1.54
C LEU A 60 -13.55 -7.18 1.00
N GLN A 61 -14.62 -6.44 1.25
CA GLN A 61 -15.95 -6.72 0.74
C GLN A 61 -16.36 -5.63 -0.25
N SER A 62 -16.63 -6.01 -1.48
CA SER A 62 -17.23 -5.15 -2.49
C SER A 62 -18.64 -5.64 -2.82
N SER A 63 -19.49 -4.74 -3.31
CA SER A 63 -20.84 -5.09 -3.78
C SER A 63 -20.94 -4.78 -5.27
N THR A 64 -21.39 -5.74 -6.07
CA THR A 64 -21.66 -5.52 -7.49
C THR A 64 -22.86 -4.60 -7.69
N SER A 65 -23.06 -4.12 -8.92
CA SER A 65 -24.28 -3.39 -9.31
C SER A 65 -25.57 -4.21 -9.16
N THR A 66 -25.48 -5.54 -9.06
CA THR A 66 -26.61 -6.44 -8.78
C THR A 66 -26.85 -6.69 -7.29
N GLY A 67 -26.04 -6.11 -6.40
CA GLY A 67 -26.13 -6.29 -4.94
C GLY A 67 -25.47 -7.58 -4.42
N GLU A 68 -24.75 -8.31 -5.29
CA GLU A 68 -23.99 -9.49 -4.89
C GLU A 68 -22.71 -9.07 -4.14
N ARG A 69 -22.40 -9.77 -3.05
CA ARG A 69 -21.19 -9.52 -2.25
C ARG A 69 -20.01 -10.29 -2.84
N VAL A 70 -19.04 -9.55 -3.38
CA VAL A 70 -17.75 -10.10 -3.82
C VAL A 70 -16.75 -9.93 -2.69
N ILE A 71 -16.07 -11.01 -2.35
CA ILE A 71 -15.04 -11.06 -1.31
C ILE A 71 -13.67 -11.07 -2.01
N MET A 72 -12.83 -10.10 -1.69
CA MET A 72 -11.48 -9.95 -2.22
C MET A 72 -10.48 -10.28 -1.10
N ASP A 73 -9.61 -11.26 -1.34
CA ASP A 73 -8.79 -11.90 -0.30
C ASP A 73 -7.27 -11.78 -0.57
N ASP A 74 -6.89 -10.84 -1.43
CA ASP A 74 -5.53 -10.60 -1.92
C ASP A 74 -4.47 -10.49 -0.82
N PHE A 75 -4.81 -9.97 0.37
CA PHE A 75 -3.88 -9.90 1.50
C PHE A 75 -3.47 -11.30 1.98
N ARG A 76 -4.43 -12.20 2.21
CA ARG A 76 -4.13 -13.57 2.65
C ARG A 76 -3.49 -14.38 1.53
N GLU A 77 -3.90 -14.18 0.28
CA GLU A 77 -3.25 -14.76 -0.90
C GLU A 77 -1.75 -14.41 -0.93
N ALA A 78 -1.42 -13.11 -0.87
CA ALA A 78 -0.04 -12.64 -0.95
C ALA A 78 0.82 -13.03 0.26
N TYR A 79 0.28 -12.95 1.49
CA TYR A 79 1.01 -13.36 2.68
C TYR A 79 1.23 -14.88 2.72
N HIS A 80 0.26 -15.68 2.27
CA HIS A 80 0.44 -17.13 2.13
C HIS A 80 1.45 -17.49 1.04
N TRP A 81 1.43 -16.80 -0.12
CA TRP A 81 2.47 -16.96 -1.14
C TRP A 81 3.86 -16.68 -0.57
N LEU A 82 4.00 -15.59 0.19
CA LEU A 82 5.26 -15.19 0.82
C LEU A 82 5.75 -16.24 1.85
N SER A 83 4.84 -16.85 2.60
CA SER A 83 5.15 -17.90 3.59
C SER A 83 5.61 -19.22 2.96
N GLU A 84 5.06 -19.61 1.82
CA GLU A 84 5.34 -20.91 1.18
C GLU A 84 6.42 -20.86 0.08
N ASN A 85 6.66 -19.70 -0.53
CA ASN A 85 7.51 -19.58 -1.74
C ASN A 85 8.81 -18.78 -1.52
N THR A 86 9.12 -18.37 -0.28
CA THR A 86 10.37 -17.68 0.07
C THR A 86 11.15 -18.43 1.14
N ALA A 87 12.45 -18.16 1.29
CA ALA A 87 13.26 -18.75 2.36
C ALA A 87 12.78 -18.28 3.74
N ASP A 88 12.93 -19.10 4.78
CA ASP A 88 12.45 -18.80 6.14
C ASP A 88 13.14 -17.56 6.75
N ASP A 89 14.38 -17.29 6.34
CA ASP A 89 15.19 -16.13 6.76
C ASP A 89 15.00 -14.89 5.86
N ALA A 90 14.14 -14.96 4.84
CA ALA A 90 13.93 -13.87 3.88
C ALA A 90 13.42 -12.59 4.57
N ARG A 91 14.04 -11.47 4.23
CA ARG A 91 13.72 -10.14 4.78
C ARG A 91 12.83 -9.34 3.84
N VAL A 92 11.71 -8.86 4.41
CA VAL A 92 10.64 -8.18 3.69
C VAL A 92 10.60 -6.71 4.09
N MET A 93 10.83 -5.83 3.13
CA MET A 93 10.64 -4.39 3.28
C MET A 93 9.22 -4.00 2.89
N SER A 94 8.49 -3.36 3.80
CA SER A 94 7.15 -2.80 3.59
C SER A 94 7.02 -1.47 4.32
N TRP A 95 5.90 -0.78 4.15
CA TRP A 95 5.53 0.28 5.09
C TRP A 95 5.16 -0.29 6.47
N TRP A 96 5.31 0.51 7.52
CA TRP A 96 5.25 0.06 8.92
C TRP A 96 3.87 -0.42 9.37
N ASP A 97 2.79 0.13 8.79
CA ASP A 97 1.40 -0.28 9.02
C ASP A 97 1.21 -1.81 8.95
N TYR A 98 1.95 -2.46 8.04
CA TYR A 98 1.79 -3.86 7.65
C TYR A 98 2.72 -4.82 8.40
N GLY A 99 3.69 -4.33 9.17
CA GLY A 99 4.76 -5.17 9.77
C GLY A 99 4.21 -6.34 10.60
N TYR A 100 3.23 -6.06 11.47
CA TYR A 100 2.58 -7.12 12.26
C TYR A 100 1.75 -8.11 11.42
N GLN A 101 1.18 -7.68 10.29
CA GLN A 101 0.43 -8.57 9.40
C GLN A 101 1.37 -9.53 8.67
N ILE A 102 2.48 -9.02 8.14
CA ILE A 102 3.50 -9.83 7.47
C ILE A 102 4.15 -10.81 8.48
N ALA A 103 4.57 -10.32 9.65
CA ALA A 103 5.15 -11.18 10.68
C ALA A 103 4.16 -12.25 11.18
N GLY A 104 2.88 -11.90 11.36
CA GLY A 104 1.85 -12.81 11.88
C GLY A 104 1.24 -13.79 10.86
N MET A 105 1.10 -13.40 9.59
CA MET A 105 0.45 -14.21 8.55
C MET A 105 1.44 -14.85 7.57
N ALA A 106 2.48 -14.12 7.17
CA ALA A 106 3.51 -14.65 6.26
C ALA A 106 4.66 -15.33 7.01
N ASN A 107 4.77 -15.12 8.34
CA ASN A 107 5.87 -15.64 9.17
C ASN A 107 7.25 -15.33 8.54
N ARG A 108 7.52 -14.05 8.28
CA ARG A 108 8.80 -13.56 7.71
C ARG A 108 9.31 -12.33 8.43
N THR A 109 10.62 -12.10 8.32
CA THR A 109 11.32 -11.00 8.99
C THR A 109 10.99 -9.66 8.34
N THR A 110 10.40 -8.74 9.09
CA THR A 110 10.07 -7.37 8.64
C THR A 110 11.09 -6.36 9.17
N LEU A 111 11.48 -5.39 8.34
CA LEU A 111 12.44 -4.35 8.74
C LEU A 111 11.84 -3.31 9.69
N VAL A 112 10.59 -2.90 9.45
CA VAL A 112 9.88 -1.89 10.24
C VAL A 112 8.52 -2.43 10.69
N ASP A 113 8.09 -2.01 11.88
CA ASP A 113 6.89 -2.50 12.54
C ASP A 113 5.97 -1.37 13.02
N ASN A 114 4.77 -1.76 13.45
CA ASN A 114 3.74 -0.84 13.92
C ASN A 114 3.94 -0.42 15.40
N ASN A 115 5.11 -0.71 15.99
CA ASN A 115 5.50 -0.19 17.32
C ASN A 115 6.22 1.17 17.22
N THR A 116 6.73 1.51 16.03
CA THR A 116 7.28 2.82 15.65
C THR A 116 8.31 3.46 16.61
N TRP A 117 9.03 2.63 17.38
CA TRP A 117 9.98 3.09 18.40
C TRP A 117 11.30 3.67 17.85
N ASN A 118 11.64 3.40 16.59
CA ASN A 118 12.86 3.87 15.93
C ASN A 118 12.52 4.63 14.64
N ASN A 119 12.33 5.95 14.77
CA ASN A 119 11.95 6.83 13.66
C ASN A 119 13.00 6.88 12.53
N SER A 120 14.30 6.88 12.85
CA SER A 120 15.36 6.94 11.84
C SER A 120 15.37 5.69 10.95
N HIS A 121 15.01 4.51 11.47
CA HIS A 121 14.87 3.30 10.64
C HIS A 121 13.65 3.38 9.71
N ILE A 122 12.53 3.95 10.18
CA ILE A 122 11.34 4.21 9.34
C ILE A 122 11.65 5.26 8.26
N ALA A 123 12.41 6.30 8.59
CA ALA A 123 12.85 7.31 7.64
C ALA A 123 13.76 6.73 6.56
N LEU A 124 14.61 5.75 6.88
CA LEU A 124 15.45 5.07 5.89
C LEU A 124 14.62 4.21 4.92
N VAL A 125 13.59 3.51 5.40
CA VAL A 125 12.62 2.80 4.53
C VAL A 125 11.81 3.80 3.69
N GLY A 126 11.32 4.90 4.29
CA GLY A 126 10.64 5.98 3.57
C GLY A 126 11.52 6.60 2.48
N LYS A 127 12.81 6.82 2.78
CA LYS A 127 13.82 7.30 1.84
C LYS A 127 14.00 6.32 0.69
N ALA A 128 14.09 5.01 0.95
CA ALA A 128 14.19 4.00 -0.11
C ALA A 128 12.95 4.01 -1.02
N MET A 129 11.74 4.06 -0.45
CA MET A 129 10.49 4.11 -1.23
C MET A 129 10.36 5.40 -2.06
N ALA A 130 10.84 6.54 -1.54
CA ALA A 130 10.74 7.86 -2.17
C ALA A 130 11.89 8.17 -3.16
N SER A 131 13.01 7.47 -3.08
CA SER A 131 14.20 7.66 -3.92
C SER A 131 14.06 7.05 -5.32
N THR A 132 15.00 7.36 -6.21
CA THR A 132 15.13 6.65 -7.50
C THR A 132 15.64 5.22 -7.30
N GLU A 133 15.34 4.33 -8.24
CA GLU A 133 15.67 2.89 -8.13
C GLU A 133 17.14 2.58 -7.79
N PRO A 134 18.18 3.25 -8.34
CA PRO A 134 19.58 2.97 -7.97
C PRO A 134 19.89 3.32 -6.51
N VAL A 135 19.46 4.49 -6.03
CA VAL A 135 19.68 4.93 -4.64
C VAL A 135 18.90 4.06 -3.66
N ALA A 136 17.67 3.70 -4.02
CA ALA A 136 16.87 2.77 -3.24
C ALA A 136 17.48 1.36 -3.20
N TYR A 137 18.12 0.91 -4.29
CA TYR A 137 18.84 -0.36 -4.33
C TYR A 137 20.05 -0.37 -3.41
N GLU A 138 20.84 0.72 -3.33
CA GLU A 138 21.93 0.84 -2.36
C GLU A 138 21.40 0.67 -0.92
N ILE A 139 20.33 1.38 -0.55
CA ILE A 139 19.70 1.26 0.77
C ILE A 139 19.15 -0.16 1.02
N MET A 140 18.48 -0.76 0.04
CA MET A 140 17.99 -2.14 0.14
C MET A 140 19.13 -3.17 0.27
N ARG A 141 20.33 -2.87 -0.26
CA ARG A 141 21.52 -3.72 -0.10
C ARG A 141 22.21 -3.51 1.25
N GLU A 142 22.20 -2.30 1.81
CA GLU A 142 22.69 -2.00 3.16
C GLU A 142 21.80 -2.61 4.26
N LEU A 143 20.48 -2.53 4.07
CA LEU A 143 19.47 -3.18 4.91
C LEU A 143 19.22 -4.65 4.53
N ASP A 144 19.95 -5.13 3.50
CA ASP A 144 20.11 -6.54 3.19
C ASP A 144 18.76 -7.23 2.86
N VAL A 145 17.89 -6.49 2.17
CA VAL A 145 16.50 -6.84 1.81
C VAL A 145 16.43 -7.85 0.66
N ASP A 146 15.57 -8.85 0.79
CA ASP A 146 15.30 -9.85 -0.26
C ASP A 146 14.02 -9.54 -1.06
N TYR A 147 12.97 -9.10 -0.37
CA TYR A 147 11.65 -8.82 -0.96
C TYR A 147 11.10 -7.45 -0.53
N VAL A 148 10.35 -6.81 -1.43
CA VAL A 148 9.67 -5.54 -1.19
C VAL A 148 8.17 -5.73 -1.45
N LEU A 149 7.34 -5.39 -0.47
CA LEU A 149 5.89 -5.48 -0.57
C LEU A 149 5.28 -4.07 -0.64
N VAL A 150 4.45 -3.84 -1.66
CA VAL A 150 3.64 -2.62 -1.80
C VAL A 150 2.18 -2.98 -2.01
N ILE A 151 1.28 -2.12 -1.51
CA ILE A 151 -0.16 -2.23 -1.74
C ILE A 151 -0.61 -1.17 -2.73
N PHE A 152 -1.33 -1.61 -3.76
CA PHE A 152 -1.71 -0.82 -4.92
C PHE A 152 -3.22 -0.93 -5.17
N GLY A 153 -3.96 0.18 -5.00
CA GLY A 153 -5.41 0.16 -5.05
C GLY A 153 -6.02 0.41 -6.44
N GLY A 154 -5.22 0.82 -7.43
CA GLY A 154 -5.70 1.43 -8.67
C GLY A 154 -6.55 0.53 -9.58
N VAL A 155 -6.50 -0.80 -9.42
CA VAL A 155 -7.36 -1.75 -10.13
C VAL A 155 -8.79 -1.76 -9.57
N ILE A 156 -8.95 -1.86 -8.25
CA ILE A 156 -10.27 -2.01 -7.59
C ILE A 156 -10.84 -0.70 -7.05
N GLY A 157 -10.05 0.37 -6.98
CA GLY A 157 -10.45 1.63 -6.34
C GLY A 157 -10.20 1.65 -4.83
N TYR A 158 -9.25 0.86 -4.32
CA TYR A 158 -8.93 0.84 -2.89
C TYR A 158 -8.16 2.10 -2.50
N SER A 159 -8.66 2.82 -1.48
CA SER A 159 -8.11 4.12 -1.06
C SER A 159 -7.01 4.01 0.00
N GLY A 160 -6.86 2.87 0.68
CA GLY A 160 -5.86 2.64 1.73
C GLY A 160 -4.48 2.22 1.21
N ASP A 161 -4.17 2.50 -0.05
CA ASP A 161 -2.97 2.05 -0.74
C ASP A 161 -1.75 2.94 -0.48
N ASP A 162 -0.56 2.45 -0.86
CA ASP A 162 0.69 3.11 -0.50
C ASP A 162 0.92 4.42 -1.27
N ILE A 163 0.31 4.58 -2.46
CA ILE A 163 0.36 5.84 -3.21
C ILE A 163 -0.41 6.95 -2.46
N ASN A 164 -1.54 6.67 -1.83
CA ASN A 164 -2.23 7.69 -1.01
C ASN A 164 -1.47 8.02 0.28
N LYS A 165 -0.69 7.08 0.81
CA LYS A 165 0.14 7.29 2.01
C LYS A 165 1.54 7.82 1.71
N PHE A 166 1.94 7.87 0.45
CA PHE A 166 3.31 8.17 0.01
C PHE A 166 3.86 9.50 0.54
N LEU A 167 3.05 10.56 0.59
CA LEU A 167 3.50 11.85 1.14
C LEU A 167 3.91 11.77 2.63
N TRP A 168 3.37 10.82 3.41
CA TRP A 168 3.86 10.58 4.77
C TRP A 168 5.24 9.92 4.77
N MET A 169 5.51 9.01 3.83
CA MET A 169 6.84 8.42 3.64
C MET A 169 7.88 9.49 3.29
N VAL A 170 7.52 10.40 2.37
CA VAL A 170 8.34 11.54 1.96
C VAL A 170 8.63 12.48 3.13
N ARG A 171 7.62 12.87 3.92
CA ARG A 171 7.77 13.76 5.08
C ARG A 171 8.66 13.17 6.18
N ILE A 172 8.48 11.90 6.50
CA ILE A 172 9.30 11.20 7.51
C ILE A 172 10.75 11.09 7.00
N ALA A 173 10.96 10.79 5.71
CA ALA A 173 12.28 10.75 5.10
C ALA A 173 12.97 12.13 5.03
N GLU A 174 12.25 13.20 4.71
CA GLU A 174 12.77 14.57 4.70
C GLU A 174 13.16 15.05 6.11
N GLY A 175 12.45 14.63 7.16
CA GLY A 175 12.79 14.98 8.55
C GLY A 175 14.20 14.56 8.96
N GLU A 176 14.64 13.38 8.55
CA GLU A 176 15.99 12.85 8.86
C GLU A 176 17.01 13.10 7.72
N HIS A 177 16.56 13.16 6.46
CA HIS A 177 17.41 13.29 5.25
C HIS A 177 17.06 14.50 4.35
N PRO A 178 16.99 15.75 4.86
CA PRO A 178 16.47 16.93 4.14
C PRO A 178 17.35 17.41 2.97
N LYS A 179 18.54 16.84 2.81
CA LYS A 179 19.44 17.12 1.68
C LYS A 179 19.12 16.28 0.45
N GLU A 180 18.45 15.14 0.64
CA GLU A 180 18.25 14.10 -0.38
C GLU A 180 16.78 14.01 -0.80
N ILE A 181 15.87 14.07 0.17
CA ILE A 181 14.41 14.07 -0.05
C ILE A 181 13.86 15.44 0.33
N LYS A 182 12.94 15.96 -0.50
CA LYS A 182 12.17 17.19 -0.27
C LYS A 182 10.75 17.05 -0.77
N GLU A 183 9.76 17.33 0.07
CA GLU A 183 8.33 17.20 -0.26
C GLU A 183 7.95 18.03 -1.49
N SER A 184 8.52 19.24 -1.61
CA SER A 184 8.30 20.15 -2.74
C SER A 184 8.56 19.53 -4.11
N ASN A 185 9.44 18.52 -4.19
CA ASN A 185 9.84 17.91 -5.47
C ASN A 185 8.79 16.90 -5.98
N TYR A 186 7.83 16.48 -5.17
CA TYR A 186 6.80 15.49 -5.54
C TYR A 186 5.46 16.12 -5.96
N PHE A 187 5.32 17.44 -5.80
CA PHE A 187 4.18 18.21 -6.30
C PHE A 187 4.38 18.64 -7.76
N THR A 188 3.27 18.93 -8.45
CA THR A 188 3.27 19.60 -9.76
C THR A 188 3.76 21.05 -9.65
N GLU A 189 4.00 21.71 -10.79
CA GLU A 189 4.23 23.17 -10.83
C GLU A 189 3.06 23.99 -10.24
N SER A 190 1.84 23.44 -10.25
CA SER A 190 0.64 24.02 -9.61
C SER A 190 0.55 23.76 -8.11
N GLY A 191 1.47 22.97 -7.52
CA GLY A 191 1.44 22.58 -6.10
C GLY A 191 0.46 21.44 -5.78
N GLU A 192 -0.04 20.72 -6.79
CA GLU A 192 -0.96 19.59 -6.62
C GLU A 192 -0.20 18.28 -6.47
N TYR A 193 -0.74 17.31 -5.72
CA TYR A 193 -0.21 15.95 -5.67
C TYR A 193 -0.84 15.12 -6.78
N SER A 194 -0.03 14.58 -7.69
CA SER A 194 -0.51 13.83 -8.84
C SER A 194 0.41 12.68 -9.24
N VAL A 195 -0.19 11.65 -9.84
CA VAL A 195 0.48 10.54 -10.53
C VAL A 195 0.18 10.53 -12.04
N GLY A 196 -0.50 11.57 -12.53
CA GLY A 196 -0.89 11.75 -13.93
C GLY A 196 0.23 12.35 -14.78
N ALA A 197 -0.09 12.73 -16.03
CA ALA A 197 0.88 13.29 -16.97
C ALA A 197 1.52 14.62 -16.51
N GLN A 198 0.86 15.32 -15.58
CA GLN A 198 1.33 16.56 -14.97
C GLN A 198 2.23 16.34 -13.73
N ALA A 199 2.41 15.11 -13.27
CA ALA A 199 3.23 14.78 -12.10
C ALA A 199 4.71 15.13 -12.32
N SER A 200 5.43 15.46 -11.25
CA SER A 200 6.85 15.81 -11.35
C SER A 200 7.70 14.63 -11.83
N GLU A 201 8.84 14.92 -12.47
CA GLU A 201 9.80 13.87 -12.84
C GLU A 201 10.31 13.08 -11.61
N THR A 202 10.38 13.72 -10.43
CA THR A 202 10.74 13.03 -9.18
C THR A 202 9.68 11.99 -8.81
N MET A 203 8.40 12.33 -8.91
CA MET A 203 7.30 11.39 -8.64
C MET A 203 7.25 10.25 -9.67
N LEU A 204 7.39 10.56 -10.97
CA LEU A 204 7.34 9.56 -12.05
C LEU A 204 8.57 8.63 -12.12
N ASN A 205 9.63 8.93 -11.36
CA ASN A 205 10.86 8.14 -11.31
C ASN A 205 11.19 7.56 -9.92
N CYS A 206 10.37 7.83 -8.88
CA CYS A 206 10.57 7.25 -7.56
C CYS A 206 10.26 5.74 -7.55
N LEU A 207 10.87 5.01 -6.62
CA LEU A 207 10.71 3.56 -6.52
C LEU A 207 9.24 3.18 -6.29
N MET A 208 8.53 3.87 -5.39
CA MET A 208 7.11 3.61 -5.11
C MET A 208 6.23 3.71 -6.37
N TYR A 209 6.33 4.79 -7.15
CA TYR A 209 5.57 4.92 -8.41
C TYR A 209 5.92 3.78 -9.37
N LYS A 210 7.22 3.46 -9.52
CA LYS A 210 7.66 2.39 -10.42
C LYS A 210 7.16 1.01 -9.99
N MET A 211 7.11 0.71 -8.69
CA MET A 211 6.60 -0.55 -8.13
C MET A 211 5.07 -0.64 -8.20
N SER A 212 4.34 0.43 -7.91
CA SER A 212 2.87 0.39 -7.96
C SER A 212 2.37 0.22 -9.40
N TYR A 213 2.91 0.98 -10.36
CA TYR A 213 2.41 1.04 -11.74
C TYR A 213 3.13 0.14 -12.75
N TYR A 214 4.07 -0.72 -12.32
CA TYR A 214 4.76 -1.64 -13.23
C TYR A 214 3.75 -2.46 -14.07
N ARG A 215 3.84 -2.35 -15.40
CA ARG A 215 2.93 -2.99 -16.39
C ARG A 215 1.44 -2.62 -16.25
N PHE A 216 1.09 -1.62 -15.43
CA PHE A 216 -0.30 -1.18 -15.26
C PHE A 216 -0.87 -0.52 -16.53
N ALA A 217 -0.01 0.06 -17.37
CA ALA A 217 -0.40 0.60 -18.67
C ALA A 217 -0.99 -0.44 -19.63
N ASP A 218 -0.57 -1.71 -19.53
CA ASP A 218 -1.07 -2.81 -20.37
C ASP A 218 -2.48 -3.27 -19.94
N VAL A 219 -2.94 -2.87 -18.75
CA VAL A 219 -4.24 -3.31 -18.20
C VAL A 219 -5.36 -2.41 -18.69
N ARG A 220 -6.30 -3.02 -19.43
CA ARG A 220 -7.46 -2.33 -19.99
C ARG A 220 -8.64 -2.33 -19.03
N MET A 221 -8.80 -1.22 -18.33
CA MET A 221 -9.92 -1.01 -17.42
C MET A 221 -11.08 -0.28 -18.10
N GLY A 222 -12.07 -1.04 -18.58
CA GLY A 222 -13.29 -0.49 -19.16
C GLY A 222 -13.13 0.05 -20.58
N TYR A 223 -13.90 1.08 -20.94
CA TYR A 223 -13.95 1.62 -22.30
C TYR A 223 -12.72 2.49 -22.62
N ASN A 224 -11.76 1.91 -23.35
CA ASN A 224 -10.71 2.57 -24.13
C ASN A 224 -9.70 3.48 -23.37
N GLN A 225 -9.43 3.24 -22.08
CA GLN A 225 -8.35 3.93 -21.37
C GLN A 225 -7.30 2.95 -20.82
N ASP A 226 -6.18 2.85 -21.55
CA ASP A 226 -5.00 2.08 -21.14
C ASP A 226 -4.32 2.78 -19.94
N GLY A 227 -4.19 2.09 -18.80
CA GLY A 227 -3.54 2.63 -17.58
C GLY A 227 -4.35 3.64 -16.77
N PHE A 228 -5.67 3.46 -16.65
CA PHE A 228 -6.55 4.29 -15.81
C PHE A 228 -6.56 3.81 -14.35
N ASP A 229 -6.16 4.66 -13.41
CA ASP A 229 -6.24 4.39 -11.98
C ASP A 229 -7.65 4.74 -11.44
N ARG A 230 -8.36 3.75 -10.90
CA ARG A 230 -9.72 3.93 -10.36
C ARG A 230 -9.78 4.66 -9.01
N THR A 231 -8.72 4.60 -8.21
CA THR A 231 -8.62 5.31 -6.92
C THR A 231 -8.41 6.80 -7.12
N ARG A 232 -7.65 7.21 -8.15
CA ARG A 232 -7.42 8.64 -8.49
C ARG A 232 -8.39 9.19 -9.53
N GLY A 233 -8.98 8.35 -10.36
CA GLY A 233 -9.94 8.75 -11.40
C GLY A 233 -9.29 9.34 -12.66
N TYR A 234 -8.02 9.05 -12.93
CA TYR A 234 -7.33 9.51 -14.15
C TYR A 234 -6.24 8.54 -14.64
N VAL A 235 -5.74 8.78 -15.87
CA VAL A 235 -4.69 7.97 -16.51
C VAL A 235 -3.31 8.34 -15.96
N ILE A 236 -2.47 7.31 -15.71
CA ILE A 236 -1.11 7.48 -15.21
C ILE A 236 -0.22 8.29 -16.17
N GLY A 237 0.73 9.05 -15.63
CA GLY A 237 1.62 9.91 -16.44
C GLY A 237 2.66 9.13 -17.24
N LYS A 238 3.33 8.17 -16.60
CA LYS A 238 4.38 7.36 -17.21
C LYS A 238 3.92 5.92 -17.37
N LYS A 239 3.78 5.48 -18.62
CA LYS A 239 3.31 4.15 -19.02
C LYS A 239 4.44 3.13 -19.14
N ASP A 240 5.53 3.50 -19.83
CA ASP A 240 6.69 2.64 -20.01
C ASP A 240 7.57 2.65 -18.74
N ILE A 241 7.40 1.63 -17.91
CA ILE A 241 8.15 1.46 -16.65
C ILE A 241 9.00 0.19 -16.75
N THR A 242 10.31 0.35 -16.64
CA THR A 242 11.29 -0.73 -16.54
C THR A 242 11.92 -0.77 -15.15
N LEU A 243 12.21 -1.97 -14.65
CA LEU A 243 12.85 -2.22 -13.36
C LEU A 243 14.23 -2.85 -13.62
N GLU A 244 15.30 -2.14 -13.27
CA GLU A 244 16.68 -2.60 -13.48
C GLU A 244 17.14 -3.51 -12.32
N TYR A 245 16.90 -3.11 -11.08
CA TYR A 245 17.46 -3.69 -9.84
C TYR A 245 16.48 -4.58 -9.06
N ILE A 246 15.19 -4.46 -9.33
CA ILE A 246 14.15 -5.35 -8.77
C ILE A 246 13.40 -6.09 -9.89
N GLU A 247 12.71 -7.16 -9.55
CA GLU A 247 11.83 -7.92 -10.45
C GLU A 247 10.49 -8.26 -9.78
N GLU A 248 9.41 -8.32 -10.55
CA GLU A 248 8.10 -8.75 -10.08
C GLU A 248 8.14 -10.24 -9.73
N ALA A 249 7.88 -10.57 -8.47
CA ALA A 249 7.90 -11.94 -7.98
C ALA A 249 6.47 -12.50 -7.80
N PHE A 250 5.54 -11.67 -7.35
CA PHE A 250 4.13 -11.99 -7.21
C PHE A 250 3.27 -10.72 -7.31
N THR A 251 2.09 -10.82 -7.90
CA THR A 251 1.03 -9.80 -7.89
C THR A 251 -0.29 -10.55 -7.69
N SER A 252 -1.11 -10.13 -6.72
CA SER A 252 -2.37 -10.80 -6.35
C SER A 252 -3.45 -10.73 -7.43
N GLU A 253 -4.52 -11.51 -7.31
CA GLU A 253 -5.60 -11.59 -8.33
C GLU A 253 -6.14 -10.21 -8.75
N ASN A 254 -6.47 -9.35 -7.78
CA ASN A 254 -7.00 -8.01 -8.01
C ASN A 254 -5.90 -6.93 -8.04
N TRP A 255 -4.63 -7.32 -8.10
CA TRP A 255 -3.42 -6.48 -8.06
C TRP A 255 -3.29 -5.62 -6.79
N LEU A 256 -4.03 -5.95 -5.73
CA LEU A 256 -4.03 -5.19 -4.49
C LEU A 256 -2.69 -5.27 -3.76
N VAL A 257 -2.02 -6.42 -3.79
CA VAL A 257 -0.71 -6.63 -3.18
C VAL A 257 0.29 -7.03 -4.26
N ARG A 258 1.44 -6.34 -4.31
CA ARG A 258 2.54 -6.61 -5.24
C ARG A 258 3.83 -6.84 -4.47
N ILE A 259 4.50 -7.93 -4.78
CA ILE A 259 5.74 -8.36 -4.14
C ILE A 259 6.84 -8.40 -5.20
N TYR A 260 7.88 -7.61 -4.96
CA TYR A 260 9.07 -7.52 -5.78
C TYR A 260 10.22 -8.24 -5.10
N LYS A 261 11.07 -8.90 -5.88
CA LYS A 261 12.34 -9.46 -5.41
C LYS A 261 13.49 -8.50 -5.74
N VAL A 262 14.39 -8.30 -4.79
CA VAL A 262 15.63 -7.55 -4.99
C VAL A 262 16.64 -8.44 -5.72
N LYS A 263 17.19 -7.97 -6.84
CA LYS A 263 18.17 -8.75 -7.60
C LYS A 263 19.52 -8.75 -6.91
N HIS A 264 20.20 -9.88 -6.95
CA HIS A 264 21.61 -9.93 -6.57
C HIS A 264 22.46 -9.11 -7.54
N PRO A 265 23.59 -8.52 -7.07
CA PRO A 265 24.52 -7.80 -7.95
C PRO A 265 24.95 -8.64 -9.15
N GLU A 266 25.11 -8.01 -10.32
CA GLU A 266 25.61 -8.71 -11.50
C GLU A 266 27.01 -9.29 -11.23
N ASN A 267 27.19 -10.59 -11.51
CA ASN A 267 28.47 -11.29 -11.32
C ASN A 267 29.63 -10.72 -12.18
N ARG A 268 29.34 -9.81 -13.12
CA ARG A 268 30.32 -9.08 -13.93
C ARG A 268 29.78 -7.69 -14.27
N PRO A 269 30.61 -6.63 -14.25
CA PRO A 269 30.16 -5.29 -14.65
C PRO A 269 29.83 -5.25 -16.15
N VAL A 270 28.59 -4.92 -16.51
CA VAL A 270 28.15 -4.73 -17.90
C VAL A 270 28.17 -3.26 -18.27
N VAL A 271 29.11 -2.85 -19.12
CA VAL A 271 29.13 -1.49 -19.71
C VAL A 271 27.93 -1.33 -20.65
N LYS A 272 27.03 -0.37 -20.36
CA LYS A 272 25.83 -0.11 -21.17
C LYS A 272 26.26 0.27 -22.59
N LYS A 273 25.47 -0.11 -23.60
CA LYS A 273 25.89 0.03 -25.02
C LYS A 273 26.20 1.48 -25.40
N SER A 274 25.53 2.45 -24.77
CA SER A 274 25.75 3.89 -24.86
C SER A 274 27.12 4.36 -24.37
N GLU A 275 27.71 3.68 -23.39
CA GLU A 275 28.99 4.06 -22.74
C GLU A 275 30.21 3.44 -23.44
N ARG A 276 30.00 2.61 -24.48
CA ARG A 276 31.08 1.89 -25.17
C ARG A 276 31.80 2.81 -26.15
N GLN A 277 32.99 3.26 -25.75
CA GLN A 277 33.90 4.02 -26.62
C GLN A 277 34.32 3.26 -27.89
N ILE A 278 34.40 1.92 -27.83
CA ILE A 278 34.77 1.08 -28.98
C ILE A 278 33.52 0.45 -29.59
N VAL A 279 33.04 1.03 -30.69
CA VAL A 279 31.92 0.48 -31.48
C VAL A 279 32.44 -0.63 -32.39
N VAL A 280 32.47 -1.86 -31.88
CA VAL A 280 32.76 -3.04 -32.71
C VAL A 280 31.55 -3.34 -33.60
N ASP A 281 31.65 -2.98 -34.90
CA ASP A 281 30.65 -3.36 -35.92
C ASP A 281 30.63 -4.88 -36.12
N SER A 282 29.86 -5.54 -35.27
CA SER A 282 29.59 -6.96 -35.27
C SER A 282 28.41 -7.27 -36.17
N LYS A 283 28.58 -7.12 -37.49
CA LYS A 283 27.77 -7.83 -38.50
C LYS A 283 27.57 -9.28 -38.07
N LYS A 284 26.39 -9.58 -37.52
CA LYS A 284 26.03 -10.90 -36.98
C LYS A 284 25.94 -11.87 -38.14
N VAL A 285 26.88 -12.80 -38.25
CA VAL A 285 26.76 -13.85 -39.26
C VAL A 285 25.79 -14.90 -38.74
N ALA A 286 24.61 -14.97 -39.37
CA ALA A 286 23.59 -15.95 -39.00
C ALA A 286 24.13 -17.39 -39.16
N LYS A 287 23.84 -18.26 -38.19
CA LYS A 287 24.12 -19.70 -38.33
C LYS A 287 23.32 -20.24 -39.52
N GLY A 288 24.02 -20.73 -40.54
CA GLY A 288 23.40 -21.59 -41.54
C GLY A 288 22.85 -22.87 -40.89
N LYS A 289 21.92 -23.57 -41.57
CA LYS A 289 21.21 -24.77 -41.07
C LYS A 289 22.13 -25.82 -40.42
N ASN A 290 23.40 -25.91 -40.84
CA ASN A 290 24.38 -26.89 -40.37
C ASN A 290 25.08 -26.53 -39.04
N LYS A 291 24.59 -25.53 -38.27
CA LYS A 291 25.12 -25.04 -36.97
C LYS A 291 26.60 -24.58 -36.94
N ARG A 292 27.37 -24.74 -38.03
CA ARG A 292 28.78 -24.31 -38.14
C ARG A 292 28.89 -22.79 -38.02
N GLY A 293 29.83 -22.32 -37.20
CA GLY A 293 30.19 -20.91 -37.10
C GLY A 293 30.89 -20.42 -38.37
N VAL A 294 30.82 -19.11 -38.63
CA VAL A 294 31.48 -18.47 -39.77
C VAL A 294 32.55 -17.52 -39.26
N PHE A 295 33.80 -17.77 -39.66
CA PHE A 295 34.91 -16.85 -39.45
C PHE A 295 34.90 -15.80 -40.57
N ARG A 296 35.11 -14.51 -40.23
CA ARG A 296 35.22 -13.43 -41.24
C ARG A 296 36.38 -13.67 -42.20
N ASN A 297 37.53 -14.10 -41.67
CA ASN A 297 38.70 -14.49 -42.44
C ASN A 297 38.85 -16.02 -42.37
N LYS A 298 38.19 -16.73 -43.30
CA LYS A 298 38.36 -18.19 -43.41
C LYS A 298 39.67 -18.47 -44.17
N PRO A 299 40.66 -19.17 -43.56
CA PRO A 299 41.89 -19.49 -44.27
C PRO A 299 41.63 -20.47 -45.42
N GLU A 300 42.35 -20.29 -46.54
CA GLU A 300 42.33 -21.24 -47.65
C GLU A 300 42.97 -22.56 -47.24
N VAL A 301 42.22 -23.65 -47.32
CA VAL A 301 42.74 -25.00 -47.06
C VAL A 301 43.41 -25.52 -48.33
N LYS A 302 44.72 -25.22 -48.48
CA LYS A 302 45.56 -25.85 -49.50
C LYS A 302 45.78 -27.32 -49.12
N LYS A 303 45.04 -28.23 -49.75
CA LYS A 303 45.27 -29.68 -49.62
C LYS A 303 46.55 -30.05 -50.39
N GLY A 304 47.51 -30.66 -49.70
CA GLY A 304 48.71 -31.20 -50.33
C GLY A 304 48.35 -32.31 -51.33
N VAL A 305 48.95 -32.26 -52.52
CA VAL A 305 48.85 -33.34 -53.50
C VAL A 305 49.80 -34.45 -53.06
N LYS A 306 49.28 -35.67 -52.93
CA LYS A 306 50.12 -36.85 -52.68
C LYS A 306 50.90 -37.15 -53.96
N LEU A 307 52.22 -36.99 -53.92
CA LEU A 307 53.10 -37.45 -55.01
C LEU A 307 52.84 -38.94 -55.23
N ALA A 308 52.50 -39.30 -56.47
CA ALA A 308 52.46 -40.70 -56.88
C ALA A 308 53.89 -41.24 -56.91
N ALA A 309 54.08 -42.42 -56.33
CA ALA A 309 55.31 -43.20 -56.38
C ALA A 309 55.22 -44.22 -57.52
#